data_AF-A8UCG4-F1
#
_entry.id   AF-A8UCG4-F1
#
_cell.length_a   1.000
_cell.length_b   1.000
_cell.length_c   1.000
_cell.angle_alpha   90.00
_cell.angle_beta   90.00
_cell.angle_gamma   90.00
#
_symmetry.space_group_name_H-M   'P 1'
#
loop_
_entity.id
_entity.type
_entity.pdbx_description
1 polymer ?
#
loop_
_entity_poly.entity_id
_entity_poly.type
_entity_poly.pdbx_seq_one_letter_code
_entity_poly.pdbx_strand_id
1 'polypeptide(L)'
;EQGQWVSVLGPFSVSFYRHFGWDLFFDKVQYTFPTQLFSMKKGDMGRIERFNYQENREQLAHVKEVYQAYALKTNGMMIRSEEWWERLEKRQSDASFALSIDHNGQPQGFIRYVMNDLRFEVLDQIALNVSAEKALWEFIRVHRSNFTEVSGTAAVQQSFGSQWDEPQFKKEIVQDRMIRIVDVEHFLAAYPFQTLTKRLYLKVIDAFAPWNQGVYAIDSQGVVKIVEHEVAQEEYLEMDIASLSSYLVGYHDLKWYHYHEKAIVSETVLNEWDQAIPKEQPQFYGHF
;
A
#
# COMPACT_ATOMS: atom_id res chain seq x y z
N GLU A 1 20.73 -8.21 -12.09
CA GLU A 1 21.62 -9.23 -11.48
C GLU A 1 20.98 -10.01 -10.32
N GLN A 2 20.37 -9.36 -9.32
CA GLN A 2 19.76 -10.06 -8.16
C GLN A 2 18.24 -10.30 -8.27
N GLY A 3 17.62 -10.02 -9.43
CA GLY A 3 16.17 -10.23 -9.64
C GLY A 3 15.24 -9.28 -8.89
N GLN A 4 15.76 -8.16 -8.37
CA GLN A 4 14.96 -7.12 -7.71
C GLN A 4 14.50 -6.08 -8.74
N TRP A 5 13.27 -6.22 -9.23
CA TRP A 5 12.75 -5.35 -10.29
C TRP A 5 12.12 -4.05 -9.77
N VAL A 6 11.87 -3.96 -8.46
CA VAL A 6 11.28 -2.79 -7.80
C VAL A 6 12.08 -2.47 -6.54
N SER A 7 12.25 -1.18 -6.26
CA SER A 7 12.87 -0.66 -5.05
C SER A 7 11.93 0.29 -4.34
N VAL A 8 11.78 0.13 -3.02
CA VAL A 8 10.99 1.03 -2.16
C VAL A 8 11.90 1.68 -1.13
N LEU A 9 11.69 2.97 -0.81
CA LEU A 9 12.45 3.68 0.22
C LEU A 9 11.60 4.65 1.06
N GLY A 10 12.08 4.94 2.27
CA GLY A 10 11.64 6.08 3.07
C GLY A 10 12.60 7.26 2.87
N PRO A 11 12.18 8.37 2.23
CA PRO A 11 13.09 9.45 1.89
C PRO A 11 13.31 10.40 3.08
N PHE A 12 14.56 10.81 3.31
CA PHE A 12 14.82 12.02 4.11
C PHE A 12 14.51 13.31 3.33
N SER A 13 14.55 13.24 1.99
CA SER A 13 14.19 14.33 1.09
C SER A 13 13.66 13.78 -0.23
N VAL A 14 12.38 14.03 -0.53
CA VAL A 14 11.73 13.53 -1.76
C VAL A 14 12.42 14.05 -3.03
N SER A 15 12.79 15.32 -3.05
CA SER A 15 13.45 15.93 -4.23
C SER A 15 14.81 15.30 -4.52
N PHE A 16 15.55 14.91 -3.48
CA PHE A 16 16.84 14.23 -3.63
C PHE A 16 16.67 12.88 -4.34
N TYR A 17 15.72 12.05 -3.93
CA TYR A 17 15.51 10.74 -4.54
C TYR A 17 14.80 10.81 -5.90
N ARG A 18 13.97 11.84 -6.12
CA ARG A 18 13.39 12.12 -7.45
C ARG A 18 14.44 12.35 -8.50
N HIS A 19 15.55 13.00 -8.13
CA HIS A 19 16.68 13.16 -9.04
C HIS A 19 17.18 11.81 -9.58
N PHE A 20 17.15 10.73 -8.79
CA PHE A 20 17.62 9.39 -9.18
C PHE A 20 16.51 8.47 -9.71
N GLY A 21 15.32 9.01 -9.99
CA GLY A 21 14.24 8.25 -10.64
C GLY A 21 13.26 7.55 -9.69
N TRP A 22 13.27 7.84 -8.39
CA TRP A 22 12.19 7.43 -7.49
C TRP A 22 11.05 8.46 -7.52
N ASP A 23 9.80 8.03 -7.33
CA ASP A 23 8.70 8.96 -7.03
C ASP A 23 7.86 8.46 -5.86
N LEU A 24 7.04 9.34 -5.29
CA LEU A 24 6.03 8.98 -4.31
C LEU A 24 5.04 7.99 -4.94
N PHE A 25 4.51 7.07 -4.13
CA PHE A 25 3.49 6.13 -4.59
C PHE A 25 2.39 5.84 -3.59
N PHE A 26 2.49 6.36 -2.38
CA PHE A 26 1.56 6.05 -1.32
C PHE A 26 1.42 7.22 -0.35
N ASP A 27 0.18 7.56 -0.06
CA ASP A 27 -0.17 8.55 0.94
C ASP A 27 -0.83 7.83 2.12
N LYS A 28 -0.31 8.08 3.32
CA LYS A 28 -0.94 7.61 4.56
C LYS A 28 -1.64 8.75 5.26
N VAL A 29 -2.75 8.42 5.92
CA VAL A 29 -3.38 9.26 6.93
C VAL A 29 -2.78 8.92 8.27
N GLN A 30 -2.20 9.90 8.94
CA GLN A 30 -1.98 9.88 10.38
C GLN A 30 -3.22 10.44 11.06
N TYR A 31 -3.83 9.65 11.93
CA TYR A 31 -5.00 10.07 12.69
C TYR A 31 -4.67 10.15 14.18
N THR A 32 -5.31 11.10 14.84
CA THR A 32 -5.41 11.15 16.31
C THR A 32 -6.77 11.70 16.66
N PHE A 33 -7.51 10.98 17.50
CA PHE A 33 -8.80 11.43 17.97
C PHE A 33 -8.99 11.13 19.45
N PRO A 34 -9.62 12.03 20.20
CA PRO A 34 -9.96 11.79 21.59
C PRO A 34 -11.08 10.75 21.68
N THR A 35 -11.05 9.91 22.71
CA THR A 35 -12.02 8.82 22.93
C THR A 35 -13.47 9.28 22.98
N GLN A 36 -13.75 10.53 23.31
CA GLN A 36 -15.09 11.11 23.32
C GLN A 36 -15.68 11.23 21.90
N LEU A 37 -14.84 11.43 20.87
CA LEU A 37 -15.26 11.41 19.46
C LEU A 37 -15.42 9.99 18.92
N PHE A 38 -15.13 8.97 19.73
CA PHE A 38 -15.27 7.59 19.32
C PHE A 38 -16.73 7.12 19.42
N SER A 39 -17.57 7.72 18.58
CA SER A 39 -18.98 7.38 18.39
C SER A 39 -19.11 6.42 17.22
N MET A 40 -18.93 5.14 17.52
CA MET A 40 -19.42 4.09 16.65
C MET A 40 -20.72 3.54 17.22
N LYS A 41 -21.66 3.17 16.32
CA LYS A 41 -22.78 2.33 16.69
C LYS A 41 -22.27 1.11 17.44
N LYS A 42 -22.87 0.81 18.59
CA LYS A 42 -22.54 -0.37 19.40
C LYS A 42 -22.55 -1.60 18.49
N GLY A 43 -21.38 -2.17 18.29
CA GLY A 43 -21.21 -3.42 17.54
C GLY A 43 -21.26 -4.63 18.46
N ASP A 44 -21.35 -5.80 17.85
CA ASP A 44 -20.92 -7.03 18.51
C ASP A 44 -19.39 -7.13 18.37
N MET A 45 -18.70 -7.26 19.49
CA MET A 45 -17.26 -7.46 19.51
C MET A 45 -16.90 -8.89 19.12
N GLY A 46 -17.85 -9.82 19.19
CA GLY A 46 -17.58 -11.24 19.02
C GLY A 46 -16.51 -11.73 19.99
N ARG A 47 -15.66 -12.64 19.51
CA ARG A 47 -14.51 -13.16 20.27
C ARG A 47 -13.25 -12.38 19.89
N ILE A 48 -12.67 -11.68 20.87
CA ILE A 48 -11.36 -11.05 20.78
C ILE A 48 -10.41 -11.74 21.74
N GLU A 49 -9.29 -12.23 21.22
CA GLU A 49 -8.20 -12.80 22.02
C GLU A 49 -7.07 -11.79 22.13
N ARG A 50 -6.64 -11.52 23.37
CA ARG A 50 -5.51 -10.64 23.64
C ARG A 50 -4.29 -11.44 24.01
N PHE A 51 -3.15 -11.00 23.52
CA PHE A 51 -1.85 -11.58 23.85
C PHE A 51 -0.73 -10.55 23.63
N ASN A 52 0.48 -10.88 24.03
CA ASN A 52 1.67 -10.08 23.74
C ASN A 52 2.83 -11.03 23.40
N TYR A 53 4.03 -10.51 23.17
CA TYR A 53 5.17 -11.36 22.79
C TYR A 53 5.67 -12.29 23.92
N GLN A 54 5.29 -12.02 25.18
CA GLN A 54 5.69 -12.79 26.37
C GLN A 54 4.60 -13.78 26.83
N GLU A 55 3.33 -13.44 26.63
CA GLU A 55 2.15 -14.19 27.08
C GLU A 55 1.29 -14.60 25.89
N ASN A 56 0.95 -15.90 25.80
CA ASN A 56 0.17 -16.50 24.70
C ASN A 56 0.76 -16.21 23.30
N ARG A 57 2.09 -16.26 23.20
CA ARG A 57 2.86 -15.94 21.98
C ARG A 57 2.47 -16.80 20.78
N GLU A 58 2.02 -18.03 20.99
CA GLU A 58 1.60 -18.95 19.94
C GLU A 58 0.52 -18.36 19.02
N GLN A 59 -0.29 -17.42 19.52
CA GLN A 59 -1.30 -16.67 18.76
C GLN A 59 -0.70 -15.80 17.64
N LEU A 60 0.61 -15.50 17.69
CA LEU A 60 1.30 -14.75 16.64
C LEU A 60 1.21 -15.46 15.27
N ALA A 61 1.11 -16.79 15.25
CA ALA A 61 0.93 -17.54 14.00
C ALA A 61 -0.35 -17.11 13.26
N HIS A 62 -1.46 -16.88 13.97
CA HIS A 62 -2.72 -16.42 13.39
C HIS A 62 -2.65 -14.97 12.91
N VAL A 63 -1.90 -14.11 13.61
CA VAL A 63 -1.64 -12.73 13.15
C VAL A 63 -0.88 -12.74 11.81
N LYS A 64 0.14 -13.60 11.69
CA LYS A 64 0.92 -13.76 10.45
C LYS A 64 0.05 -14.25 9.30
N GLU A 65 -0.81 -15.24 9.56
CA GLU A 65 -1.77 -15.78 8.59
C GLU A 65 -2.73 -14.70 8.07
N VAL A 66 -3.37 -13.95 8.98
CA VAL A 66 -4.27 -12.85 8.62
C VAL A 66 -3.55 -11.77 7.82
N TYR A 67 -2.35 -11.36 8.27
CA TYR A 67 -1.55 -10.37 7.54
C TYR A 67 -1.21 -10.86 6.13
N GLN A 68 -0.76 -12.10 5.98
CA GLN A 68 -0.38 -12.66 4.68
C GLN A 68 -1.59 -12.75 3.75
N ALA A 69 -2.74 -13.20 4.24
CA ALA A 69 -3.98 -13.27 3.46
C ALA A 69 -4.43 -11.88 2.96
N TYR A 70 -4.27 -10.84 3.78
CA TYR A 70 -4.55 -9.46 3.38
C TYR A 70 -3.51 -8.93 2.39
N ALA A 71 -2.22 -9.15 2.67
CA ALA A 71 -1.12 -8.62 1.86
C ALA A 71 -1.13 -9.18 0.44
N LEU A 72 -1.44 -10.47 0.26
CA LEU A 72 -1.51 -11.11 -1.07
C LEU A 72 -2.63 -10.57 -1.96
N LYS A 73 -3.63 -9.90 -1.39
CA LYS A 73 -4.78 -9.33 -2.12
C LYS A 73 -4.74 -7.81 -2.21
N THR A 74 -3.71 -7.19 -1.64
CA THR A 74 -3.63 -5.74 -1.50
C THR A 74 -2.36 -5.23 -2.18
N ASN A 75 -2.53 -4.46 -3.26
CA ASN A 75 -1.44 -3.83 -3.97
C ASN A 75 -0.52 -3.04 -3.01
N GLY A 76 0.79 -3.11 -3.20
CA GLY A 76 1.80 -2.41 -2.41
C GLY A 76 2.20 -3.07 -1.08
N MET A 77 1.46 -4.06 -0.57
CA MET A 77 1.77 -4.63 0.73
C MET A 77 3.09 -5.43 0.72
N MET A 78 3.90 -5.25 1.76
CA MET A 78 5.12 -6.02 1.96
C MET A 78 4.78 -7.45 2.40
N ILE A 79 5.30 -8.45 1.69
CA ILE A 79 5.33 -9.82 2.21
C ILE A 79 6.40 -9.89 3.32
N ARG A 80 5.95 -10.12 4.56
CA ARG A 80 6.81 -10.12 5.75
C ARG A 80 7.37 -11.53 5.97
N SER A 81 8.69 -11.67 5.93
CA SER A 81 9.38 -12.90 6.33
C SER A 81 9.37 -13.10 7.85
N GLU A 82 9.81 -14.25 8.32
CA GLU A 82 9.97 -14.53 9.75
C GLU A 82 10.94 -13.53 10.42
N GLU A 83 12.06 -13.23 9.79
CA GLU A 83 13.04 -12.25 10.28
C GLU A 83 12.43 -10.85 10.36
N TRP A 84 11.49 -10.52 9.46
CA TRP A 84 10.78 -9.26 9.53
C TRP A 84 9.84 -9.20 10.74
N TRP A 85 9.12 -10.28 11.05
CA TRP A 85 8.31 -10.37 12.26
C TRP A 85 9.17 -10.28 13.53
N GLU A 86 10.31 -10.95 13.57
CA GLU A 86 11.27 -10.82 14.68
C GLU A 86 11.78 -9.38 14.82
N ARG A 87 12.03 -8.69 13.70
CA ARG A 87 12.46 -7.29 13.72
C ARG A 87 11.38 -6.38 14.30
N LEU A 88 10.11 -6.63 13.96
CA LEU A 88 8.98 -5.88 14.52
C LEU A 88 8.88 -6.07 16.04
N GLU A 89 9.04 -7.29 16.52
CA GLU A 89 9.11 -7.58 17.95
C GLU A 89 10.30 -6.89 18.64
N LYS A 90 11.50 -6.97 18.06
CA LYS A 90 12.70 -6.31 18.64
C LYS A 90 12.55 -4.79 18.72
N ARG A 91 11.86 -4.18 17.75
CA ARG A 91 11.62 -2.73 17.73
C ARG A 91 10.54 -2.29 18.71
N GLN A 92 9.55 -3.13 18.95
CA GLN A 92 8.41 -2.81 19.80
C GLN A 92 8.01 -4.03 20.65
N SER A 93 8.88 -4.39 21.60
CA SER A 93 8.75 -5.63 22.38
C SER A 93 7.60 -5.60 23.38
N ASP A 94 7.10 -4.41 23.70
CA ASP A 94 5.95 -4.13 24.56
C ASP A 94 4.62 -4.13 23.79
N ALA A 95 4.63 -4.37 22.48
CA ALA A 95 3.41 -4.42 21.69
C ALA A 95 2.48 -5.55 22.16
N SER A 96 1.20 -5.19 22.27
CA SER A 96 0.09 -6.10 22.52
C SER A 96 -0.70 -6.33 21.24
N PHE A 97 -1.47 -7.41 21.22
CA PHE A 97 -2.30 -7.80 20.10
C PHE A 97 -3.74 -8.02 20.57
N ALA A 98 -4.69 -7.67 19.70
CA ALA A 98 -6.08 -8.07 19.80
C ALA A 98 -6.45 -8.78 18.49
N LEU A 99 -6.74 -10.08 18.58
CA LEU A 99 -7.06 -10.95 17.45
C LEU A 99 -8.57 -11.21 17.42
N SER A 100 -9.22 -10.89 16.29
CA SER A 100 -10.63 -11.17 16.05
C SER A 100 -10.80 -12.57 15.50
N ILE A 101 -11.63 -13.36 16.19
CA ILE A 101 -11.96 -14.74 15.87
C ILE A 101 -13.45 -14.83 15.51
N ASP A 102 -13.77 -15.45 14.39
CA ASP A 102 -15.17 -15.65 14.00
C ASP A 102 -15.85 -16.82 14.75
N HIS A 103 -17.13 -17.04 14.44
CA HIS A 103 -17.96 -18.09 15.05
C HIS A 103 -17.47 -19.51 14.72
N ASN A 104 -16.66 -19.69 13.68
CA ASN A 104 -16.06 -20.98 13.30
C ASN A 104 -14.65 -21.14 13.89
N GLY A 105 -14.19 -20.19 14.71
CA GLY A 105 -12.86 -20.22 15.32
C GLY A 105 -11.74 -19.78 14.38
N GLN A 106 -12.03 -19.13 13.26
CA GLN A 106 -11.01 -18.67 12.31
C GLN A 106 -10.59 -17.23 12.61
N PRO A 107 -9.29 -16.89 12.50
CA PRO A 107 -8.82 -15.53 12.66
C PRO A 107 -9.20 -14.67 11.46
N GLN A 108 -9.83 -13.52 11.71
CA GLN A 108 -10.36 -12.64 10.65
C GLN A 108 -9.77 -11.24 10.65
N GLY A 109 -9.01 -10.87 11.67
CA GLY A 109 -8.43 -9.54 11.79
C GLY A 109 -7.60 -9.40 13.06
N PHE A 110 -6.68 -8.44 13.08
CA PHE A 110 -5.95 -8.10 14.30
C PHE A 110 -5.66 -6.61 14.40
N ILE A 111 -5.42 -6.16 15.62
CA ILE A 111 -4.72 -4.91 15.93
C ILE A 111 -3.43 -5.28 16.66
N ARG A 112 -2.30 -4.73 16.21
CA ARG A 112 -1.08 -4.63 17.02
C ARG A 112 -1.01 -3.20 17.57
N TYR A 113 -0.83 -3.05 18.87
CA TYR A 113 -0.88 -1.73 19.52
C TYR A 113 0.08 -1.63 20.71
N VAL A 114 0.35 -0.40 21.13
CA VAL A 114 1.01 -0.08 22.40
C VAL A 114 0.17 0.92 23.19
N MET A 115 0.36 0.90 24.51
CA MET A 115 -0.23 1.87 25.43
C MET A 115 0.87 2.79 25.94
N ASN A 116 0.86 4.04 25.48
CA ASN A 116 1.81 5.07 25.89
C ASN A 116 1.08 6.08 26.77
N ASP A 117 1.25 5.98 28.10
CA ASP A 117 0.48 6.74 29.09
C ASP A 117 -1.04 6.60 28.89
N LEU A 118 -1.71 7.66 28.44
CA LEU A 118 -3.15 7.72 28.15
C LEU A 118 -3.45 7.68 26.65
N ARG A 119 -2.53 7.16 25.82
CA ARG A 119 -2.69 7.00 24.37
C ARG A 119 -2.70 5.54 23.97
N PHE A 120 -3.73 5.13 23.23
CA PHE A 120 -3.79 3.87 22.51
C PHE A 120 -3.21 4.08 21.10
N GLU A 121 -2.04 3.53 20.82
CA GLU A 121 -1.38 3.68 19.51
C GLU A 121 -1.52 2.40 18.70
N VAL A 122 -2.28 2.49 17.60
CA VAL A 122 -2.48 1.43 16.62
C VAL A 122 -1.25 1.37 15.69
N LEU A 123 -0.49 0.28 15.80
CA LEU A 123 0.73 0.05 15.02
C LEU A 123 0.47 -0.72 13.72
N ASP A 124 -0.44 -1.70 13.76
CA ASP A 124 -0.99 -2.39 12.60
C ASP A 124 -2.49 -2.61 12.87
N GLN A 125 -3.35 -2.40 11.87
CA GLN A 125 -4.77 -2.78 11.92
C GLN A 125 -5.16 -3.42 10.59
N ILE A 126 -5.47 -4.71 10.62
CA ILE A 126 -5.79 -5.50 9.44
C ILE A 126 -7.06 -6.29 9.71
N ALA A 127 -8.00 -6.25 8.77
CA ALA A 127 -9.23 -7.03 8.82
C ALA A 127 -9.52 -7.61 7.44
N LEU A 128 -9.90 -8.89 7.39
CA LEU A 128 -10.26 -9.59 6.15
C LEU A 128 -11.71 -9.31 5.72
N ASN A 129 -12.52 -8.78 6.64
CA ASN A 129 -13.92 -8.43 6.39
C ASN A 129 -14.41 -7.34 7.35
N VAL A 130 -15.54 -6.72 6.99
CA VAL A 130 -16.16 -5.61 7.73
C VAL A 130 -16.57 -6.02 9.15
N SER A 131 -16.93 -7.29 9.38
CA SER A 131 -17.31 -7.76 10.72
C SER A 131 -16.11 -7.75 11.67
N ALA A 132 -14.96 -8.23 11.21
CA ALA A 132 -13.71 -8.20 11.95
C ALA A 132 -13.22 -6.77 12.19
N GLU A 133 -13.32 -5.89 11.19
CA GLU A 133 -13.00 -4.47 11.35
C GLU A 133 -13.86 -3.82 12.46
N LYS A 134 -15.18 -4.03 12.43
CA LYS A 134 -16.10 -3.53 13.46
C LYS A 134 -15.76 -4.10 14.84
N ALA A 135 -15.48 -5.40 14.94
CA ALA A 135 -15.12 -6.06 16.19
C ALA A 135 -13.84 -5.49 16.81
N LEU A 136 -12.82 -5.24 15.98
CA LEU A 136 -11.54 -4.66 16.41
C LEU A 136 -11.69 -3.21 16.88
N TRP A 137 -12.48 -2.39 16.20
CA TRP A 137 -12.76 -1.03 16.67
C TRP A 137 -13.65 -1.03 17.92
N GLU A 138 -14.61 -1.95 18.03
CA GLU A 138 -15.44 -2.15 19.22
C GLU A 138 -14.57 -2.56 20.43
N PHE A 139 -13.52 -3.37 20.21
CA PHE A 139 -12.53 -3.69 21.22
C PHE A 139 -11.87 -2.42 21.79
N ILE A 140 -11.39 -1.51 20.95
CA ILE A 140 -10.87 -0.21 21.41
C ILE A 140 -11.97 0.56 22.17
N ARG A 141 -13.21 0.48 21.70
CA ARG A 141 -14.34 1.31 22.19
C ARG A 141 -14.72 0.98 23.63
N VAL A 142 -14.67 -0.30 24.00
CA VAL A 142 -14.99 -0.72 25.37
C VAL A 142 -13.82 -0.47 26.33
N HIS A 143 -12.58 -0.43 25.85
CA HIS A 143 -11.39 -0.19 26.66
C HIS A 143 -11.05 1.30 26.83
N ARG A 144 -11.84 2.19 26.20
CA ARG A 144 -11.63 3.64 26.20
C ARG A 144 -11.56 4.31 27.57
N SER A 145 -11.94 3.64 28.66
CA SER A 145 -11.73 4.18 30.01
C SER A 145 -10.26 4.25 30.41
N ASN A 146 -9.38 3.52 29.71
CA ASN A 146 -7.97 3.39 30.05
C ASN A 146 -7.07 4.39 29.31
N PHE A 147 -7.62 5.17 28.38
CA PHE A 147 -6.89 6.13 27.56
C PHE A 147 -7.78 7.30 27.18
N THR A 148 -7.19 8.44 26.85
CA THR A 148 -7.91 9.64 26.44
C THR A 148 -7.92 9.82 24.93
N GLU A 149 -6.98 9.20 24.22
CA GLU A 149 -6.80 9.35 22.78
C GLU A 149 -6.40 8.04 22.08
N VAL A 150 -6.80 7.93 20.81
CA VAL A 150 -6.40 6.86 19.90
C VAL A 150 -5.63 7.49 18.75
N SER A 151 -4.51 6.88 18.38
CA SER A 151 -3.69 7.31 17.24
C SER A 151 -3.26 6.12 16.39
N GLY A 152 -2.87 6.39 15.15
CA GLY A 152 -2.38 5.37 14.24
C GLY A 152 -2.29 5.86 12.80
N THR A 153 -2.14 4.92 11.89
CA THR A 153 -2.09 5.21 10.45
C THR A 153 -3.08 4.36 9.67
N ALA A 154 -3.60 4.92 8.58
CA ALA A 154 -4.40 4.22 7.58
C ALA A 154 -4.00 4.67 6.18
N ALA A 155 -4.35 3.92 5.16
CA ALA A 155 -4.19 4.34 3.78
C ALA A 155 -5.23 5.42 3.42
N VAL A 156 -4.86 6.48 2.69
CA VAL A 156 -5.77 7.60 2.36
C VAL A 156 -7.05 7.11 1.67
N GLN A 157 -6.93 6.16 0.75
CA GLN A 157 -8.05 5.60 0.00
C GLN A 157 -9.07 4.85 0.85
N GLN A 158 -8.72 4.42 2.07
CA GLN A 158 -9.66 3.79 2.98
C GLN A 158 -10.64 4.80 3.59
N SER A 159 -10.47 6.11 3.35
CA SER A 159 -11.36 7.16 3.88
C SER A 159 -11.62 6.99 5.38
N PHE A 160 -10.53 6.78 6.14
CA PHE A 160 -10.56 6.37 7.54
C PHE A 160 -11.54 7.21 8.37
N GLY A 161 -12.44 6.53 9.10
CA GLY A 161 -13.41 7.13 10.01
C GLY A 161 -14.64 7.75 9.33
N SER A 162 -14.76 7.73 8.00
CA SER A 162 -15.92 8.26 7.27
C SER A 162 -17.24 7.54 7.60
N GLN A 163 -17.15 6.30 8.11
CA GLN A 163 -18.27 5.45 8.49
C GLN A 163 -18.72 5.64 9.95
N TRP A 164 -18.02 6.45 10.75
CA TRP A 164 -18.36 6.71 12.15
C TRP A 164 -19.47 7.75 12.28
N ASP A 165 -20.16 7.77 13.43
CA ASP A 165 -21.25 8.73 13.65
C ASP A 165 -20.72 10.17 13.70
N GLU A 166 -19.50 10.37 14.20
CA GLU A 166 -18.76 11.64 14.15
C GLU A 166 -17.42 11.48 13.40
N PRO A 167 -17.37 11.78 12.09
CA PRO A 167 -16.16 11.64 11.28
C PRO A 167 -15.21 12.85 11.36
N GLN A 168 -15.61 13.95 12.02
CA GLN A 168 -14.85 15.20 12.06
C GLN A 168 -13.78 15.20 13.15
N PHE A 169 -12.57 14.79 12.78
CA PHE A 169 -11.38 14.90 13.62
C PHE A 169 -10.14 15.18 12.76
N LYS A 170 -9.07 15.65 13.41
CA LYS A 170 -7.83 16.00 12.73
C LYS A 170 -7.18 14.76 12.11
N LYS A 171 -6.85 14.87 10.83
CA LYS A 171 -6.13 13.87 10.02
C LYS A 171 -5.02 14.59 9.28
N GLU A 172 -3.83 14.02 9.26
CA GLU A 172 -2.69 14.55 8.51
C GLU A 172 -2.35 13.58 7.39
N ILE A 173 -2.25 14.07 6.16
CA ILE A 173 -1.78 13.28 5.02
C ILE A 173 -0.25 13.36 5.01
N VAL A 174 0.40 12.21 4.96
CA VAL A 174 1.85 12.08 4.99
C VAL A 174 2.32 11.26 3.79
N GLN A 175 3.35 11.78 3.13
CA GLN A 175 3.96 11.18 1.94
C GLN A 175 5.39 10.77 2.27
N ASP A 176 5.58 9.54 2.74
CA ASP A 176 6.85 9.08 3.31
C ASP A 176 7.42 7.83 2.65
N ARG A 177 6.87 7.41 1.50
CA ARG A 177 7.32 6.24 0.77
C ARG A 177 7.46 6.55 -0.72
N MET A 178 8.59 6.14 -1.27
CA MET A 178 8.90 6.28 -2.68
C MET A 178 9.21 4.92 -3.31
N ILE A 179 8.95 4.81 -4.61
CA ILE A 179 9.16 3.60 -5.39
C ILE A 179 9.93 3.92 -6.68
N ARG A 180 10.65 2.92 -7.17
CA ARG A 180 11.30 2.93 -8.48
C ARG A 180 11.28 1.53 -9.07
N ILE A 181 10.89 1.43 -10.34
CA ILE A 181 11.14 0.27 -11.18
C ILE A 181 12.64 0.25 -11.51
N VAL A 182 13.31 -0.82 -11.10
CA VAL A 182 14.74 -1.02 -11.30
C VAL A 182 15.02 -1.64 -12.67
N ASP A 183 14.15 -2.57 -13.10
CA ASP A 183 14.26 -3.32 -14.34
C ASP A 183 12.90 -3.33 -15.04
N VAL A 184 12.75 -2.49 -16.07
CA VAL A 184 11.47 -2.28 -16.76
C VAL A 184 11.01 -3.54 -17.50
N GLU A 185 11.90 -4.23 -18.20
CA GLU A 185 11.54 -5.39 -19.01
C GLU A 185 10.94 -6.51 -18.13
N HIS A 186 11.65 -6.87 -17.06
CA HIS A 186 11.19 -7.94 -16.18
C HIS A 186 9.98 -7.50 -15.33
N PHE A 187 9.91 -6.23 -14.92
CA PHE A 187 8.74 -5.71 -14.23
C PHE A 187 7.49 -5.81 -15.11
N LEU A 188 7.54 -5.31 -16.34
CA LEU A 188 6.40 -5.34 -17.26
C LEU A 188 6.01 -6.79 -17.60
N ALA A 189 6.97 -7.71 -17.76
CA ALA A 189 6.68 -9.11 -18.05
C ALA A 189 5.89 -9.80 -16.91
N ALA A 190 6.09 -9.39 -15.66
CA ALA A 190 5.37 -9.89 -14.50
C ALA A 190 4.16 -9.03 -14.10
N TYR A 191 3.97 -7.87 -14.75
CA TYR A 191 2.94 -6.93 -14.39
C TYR A 191 1.55 -7.46 -14.74
N PRO A 192 0.56 -7.38 -13.84
CA PRO A 192 -0.76 -7.97 -14.05
C PRO A 192 -1.64 -7.07 -14.92
N PHE A 193 -1.27 -6.90 -16.19
CA PHE A 193 -2.12 -6.20 -17.16
C PHE A 193 -3.51 -6.82 -17.19
N GLN A 194 -4.54 -5.98 -17.28
CA GLN A 194 -5.86 -6.43 -17.69
C GLN A 194 -5.80 -6.95 -19.14
N THR A 195 -6.84 -7.67 -19.58
CA THR A 195 -6.87 -8.28 -20.90
C THR A 195 -6.53 -7.28 -22.00
N LEU A 196 -5.35 -7.45 -22.61
CA LEU A 196 -4.87 -6.59 -23.70
C LEU A 196 -5.60 -6.96 -24.99
N THR A 197 -6.38 -6.01 -25.53
CA THR A 197 -7.06 -6.17 -26.82
C THR A 197 -6.18 -5.75 -28.00
N LYS A 198 -5.13 -4.97 -27.73
CA LYS A 198 -4.13 -4.49 -28.67
C LYS A 198 -2.76 -4.49 -28.02
N ARG A 199 -1.73 -4.48 -28.87
CA ARG A 199 -0.34 -4.28 -28.43
C ARG A 199 -0.16 -2.83 -27.98
N LEU A 200 0.42 -2.65 -26.80
CA LEU A 200 0.78 -1.34 -26.26
C LEU A 200 2.25 -1.06 -26.54
N TYR A 201 2.59 0.23 -26.65
CA TYR A 201 3.97 0.69 -26.75
C TYR A 201 4.27 1.69 -25.64
N LEU A 202 5.39 1.47 -24.96
CA LEU A 202 5.89 2.32 -23.88
C LEU A 202 7.32 2.77 -24.21
N LYS A 203 7.55 4.07 -24.26
CA LYS A 203 8.89 4.65 -24.28
C LYS A 203 9.29 5.08 -22.87
N VAL A 204 10.44 4.59 -22.41
CA VAL A 204 10.97 4.90 -21.08
C VAL A 204 12.23 5.75 -21.18
N ILE A 205 12.26 6.81 -20.39
CA ILE A 205 13.43 7.67 -20.19
C ILE A 205 14.03 7.40 -18.81
N ASP A 206 15.29 6.95 -18.77
CA ASP A 206 16.01 6.71 -17.51
C ASP A 206 17.48 7.10 -17.64
N ALA A 207 17.83 8.27 -17.08
CA ALA A 207 19.19 8.81 -17.14
C ALA A 207 20.20 8.06 -16.25
N PHE A 208 19.74 7.30 -15.24
CA PHE A 208 20.60 6.68 -14.24
C PHE A 208 20.72 5.16 -14.41
N ALA A 209 19.75 4.54 -15.09
CA ALA A 209 19.80 3.13 -15.48
C ALA A 209 19.57 2.97 -16.98
N PRO A 210 20.64 3.07 -17.80
CA PRO A 210 20.54 2.99 -19.26
C PRO A 210 19.90 1.69 -19.78
N TRP A 211 19.91 0.62 -19.00
CA TRP A 211 19.23 -0.63 -19.37
C TRP A 211 17.70 -0.46 -19.48
N ASN A 212 17.10 0.48 -18.73
CA ASN A 212 15.68 0.79 -18.82
C ASN A 212 15.33 1.66 -20.04
N GLN A 213 16.26 2.42 -20.60
CA GLN A 213 16.02 3.35 -21.71
C GLN A 213 15.59 2.60 -22.97
N GLY A 214 14.46 2.99 -23.59
CA GLY A 214 14.04 2.47 -24.89
C GLY A 214 12.53 2.33 -25.04
N VAL A 215 12.10 1.68 -26.13
CA VAL A 215 10.69 1.41 -26.42
C VAL A 215 10.38 -0.07 -26.18
N TYR A 216 9.27 -0.33 -25.49
CA TYR A 216 8.79 -1.66 -25.13
C TYR A 216 7.44 -1.91 -25.80
N ALA A 217 7.35 -3.00 -26.55
CA ALA A 217 6.11 -3.56 -27.06
C ALA A 217 5.54 -4.56 -26.05
N ILE A 218 4.27 -4.43 -25.69
CA ILE A 218 3.61 -5.21 -24.65
C ILE A 218 2.32 -5.81 -25.23
N ASP A 219 2.20 -7.13 -25.23
CA ASP A 219 1.00 -7.83 -25.65
C ASP A 219 0.80 -9.16 -24.90
N SER A 220 -0.16 -9.98 -25.35
CA SER A 220 -0.46 -11.28 -24.74
C SER A 220 0.64 -12.34 -24.90
N GLN A 221 1.62 -12.12 -25.78
CA GLN A 221 2.80 -12.98 -25.93
C GLN A 221 3.94 -12.56 -25.01
N GLY A 222 3.88 -11.35 -24.45
CA GLY A 222 4.83 -10.85 -23.46
C GLY A 222 5.32 -9.43 -23.76
N VAL A 223 6.53 -9.15 -23.29
CA VAL A 223 7.19 -7.85 -23.41
C VAL A 223 8.47 -8.00 -24.21
N VAL A 224 8.65 -7.15 -25.21
CA VAL A 224 9.87 -7.11 -26.04
C VAL A 224 10.33 -5.68 -26.20
N LYS A 225 11.62 -5.44 -25.97
CA LYS A 225 12.26 -4.16 -26.27
C LYS A 225 12.53 -4.04 -27.77
N ILE A 226 12.11 -2.94 -28.38
CA ILE A 226 12.16 -2.69 -29.82
C ILE A 226 12.97 -1.42 -30.15
N VAL A 227 13.27 -1.23 -31.44
CA VAL A 227 13.99 -0.04 -31.91
C VAL A 227 13.02 1.13 -32.02
N GLU A 228 13.38 2.30 -31.47
CA GLU A 228 12.47 3.45 -31.33
C GLU A 228 11.87 3.93 -32.67
N HIS A 229 12.62 3.88 -33.77
CA HIS A 229 12.14 4.31 -35.09
C HIS A 229 11.07 3.40 -35.71
N GLU A 230 10.71 2.30 -35.07
CA GLU A 230 9.68 1.36 -35.54
C GLU A 230 8.26 1.80 -35.15
N VAL A 231 8.10 2.81 -34.28
CA VAL A 231 6.80 3.24 -33.75
C VAL A 231 6.69 4.76 -33.79
N ALA A 232 5.58 5.29 -34.32
CA ALA A 232 5.35 6.74 -34.32
C ALA A 232 5.08 7.25 -32.90
N GLN A 233 5.43 8.51 -32.61
CA GLN A 233 5.19 9.13 -31.29
C GLN A 233 3.72 9.06 -30.86
N GLU A 234 2.81 9.14 -31.82
CA GLU A 234 1.37 9.11 -31.62
C GLU A 234 0.84 7.76 -31.12
N GLU A 235 1.65 6.70 -31.23
CA GLU A 235 1.32 5.30 -30.95
C GLU A 235 1.89 4.78 -29.63
N TYR A 236 2.76 5.54 -28.95
CA TYR A 236 3.32 5.14 -27.65
C TYR A 236 2.97 6.09 -26.51
N LEU A 237 3.02 5.53 -25.30
CA LEU A 237 3.11 6.30 -24.05
C LEU A 237 4.58 6.57 -23.76
N GLU A 238 4.98 7.83 -23.57
CA GLU A 238 6.33 8.19 -23.13
C GLU A 238 6.31 8.73 -21.70
N MET A 239 7.15 8.16 -20.83
CA MET A 239 7.30 8.57 -19.43
C MET A 239 8.75 8.45 -18.95
N ASP A 240 9.15 9.32 -18.04
CA ASP A 240 10.37 9.09 -17.25
C ASP A 240 10.16 7.94 -16.24
N ILE A 241 11.27 7.33 -15.79
CA ILE A 241 11.22 6.17 -14.88
C ILE A 241 10.49 6.47 -13.56
N ALA A 242 10.57 7.69 -13.02
CA ALA A 242 9.93 8.04 -11.76
C ALA A 242 8.41 8.11 -11.91
N SER A 243 7.95 8.80 -12.94
CA SER A 243 6.54 8.91 -13.31
C SER A 243 5.97 7.54 -13.68
N LEU A 244 6.69 6.73 -14.46
CA LEU A 244 6.29 5.37 -14.81
C LEU A 244 6.15 4.49 -13.55
N SER A 245 7.11 4.58 -12.63
CA SER A 245 7.11 3.77 -11.41
C SER A 245 5.90 4.06 -10.54
N SER A 246 5.55 5.34 -10.34
CA SER A 246 4.38 5.73 -9.56
C SER A 246 3.05 5.42 -10.28
N TYR A 247 3.02 5.57 -11.61
CA TYR A 247 1.85 5.26 -12.42
C TYR A 247 1.50 3.78 -12.38
N LEU A 248 2.47 2.90 -12.69
CA LEU A 248 2.22 1.46 -12.78
C LEU A 248 1.93 0.82 -11.42
N VAL A 249 2.20 1.48 -10.30
CA VAL A 249 1.76 0.97 -8.99
C VAL A 249 0.41 1.55 -8.56
N GLY A 250 -0.22 2.36 -9.40
CA GLY A 250 -1.57 2.86 -9.19
C GLY A 250 -1.68 4.10 -8.31
N TYR A 251 -0.63 4.93 -8.21
CA TYR A 251 -0.69 6.13 -7.38
C TYR A 251 -1.67 7.18 -7.94
N HIS A 252 -1.59 7.45 -9.24
CA HIS A 252 -2.55 8.26 -9.99
C HIS A 252 -2.95 7.57 -11.30
N ASP A 253 -4.07 8.00 -11.90
CA ASP A 253 -4.43 7.58 -13.25
C ASP A 253 -3.55 8.26 -14.31
N LEU A 254 -3.56 7.72 -15.55
CA LEU A 254 -2.73 8.24 -16.62
C LEU A 254 -3.10 9.68 -17.01
N LYS A 255 -4.37 10.07 -16.84
CA LYS A 255 -4.85 11.43 -17.15
C LYS A 255 -4.17 12.45 -16.25
N TRP A 256 -3.95 12.12 -14.98
CA TRP A 256 -3.20 12.95 -14.05
C TRP A 256 -1.78 13.19 -14.56
N TYR A 257 -1.04 12.15 -14.97
CA TYR A 257 0.33 12.31 -15.46
C TYR A 257 0.38 13.09 -16.77
N HIS A 258 -0.56 12.86 -17.68
CA HIS A 258 -0.66 13.60 -18.93
C HIS A 258 -0.93 15.08 -18.70
N TYR A 259 -1.89 15.41 -17.82
CA TYR A 259 -2.22 16.80 -17.48
C TYR A 259 -1.04 17.56 -16.85
N HIS A 260 -0.20 16.88 -16.07
CA HIS A 260 0.99 17.46 -15.44
C HIS A 260 2.26 17.36 -16.29
N GLU A 261 2.13 17.07 -17.58
CA GLU A 261 3.26 16.95 -18.53
C GLU A 261 4.32 15.91 -18.12
N LYS A 262 3.92 14.92 -17.31
CA LYS A 262 4.73 13.77 -16.90
C LYS A 262 4.54 12.54 -17.79
N ALA A 263 3.58 12.60 -18.70
CA ALA A 263 3.32 11.60 -19.72
C ALA A 263 3.02 12.29 -21.06
N ILE A 264 3.74 11.88 -22.11
CA ILE A 264 3.43 12.28 -23.48
C ILE A 264 2.68 11.12 -24.14
N VAL A 265 1.43 11.37 -24.53
CA VAL A 265 0.53 10.33 -25.03
C VAL A 265 -0.58 10.97 -25.87
N SER A 266 -1.06 10.28 -26.90
CA SER A 266 -2.24 10.67 -27.67
C SER A 266 -3.54 10.28 -26.94
N GLU A 267 -4.66 10.93 -27.24
CA GLU A 267 -5.96 10.57 -26.61
C GLU A 267 -6.34 9.11 -26.87
N THR A 268 -6.03 8.58 -28.05
CA THR A 268 -6.30 7.18 -28.39
C THR A 268 -5.48 6.23 -27.52
N VAL A 269 -4.16 6.43 -27.45
CA VAL A 269 -3.26 5.58 -26.66
C VAL A 269 -3.58 5.67 -25.16
N LEU A 270 -3.94 6.86 -24.67
CA LEU A 270 -4.35 7.05 -23.27
C LEU A 270 -5.50 6.12 -22.89
N ASN A 271 -6.54 6.02 -23.72
CA ASN A 271 -7.69 5.16 -23.44
C ASN A 271 -7.34 3.67 -23.46
N GLU A 272 -6.40 3.26 -24.31
CA GLU A 272 -5.91 1.88 -24.38
C GLU A 272 -5.15 1.50 -23.11
N TRP A 273 -4.25 2.37 -22.65
CA TRP A 273 -3.54 2.20 -21.38
C TRP A 273 -4.48 2.23 -20.17
N ASP A 274 -5.49 3.10 -20.18
CA ASP A 274 -6.47 3.17 -19.09
C ASP A 274 -7.23 1.85 -18.92
N GLN A 275 -7.51 1.12 -20.01
CA GLN A 275 -8.15 -0.21 -19.95
C GLN A 275 -7.18 -1.32 -19.55
N ALA A 276 -5.89 -1.19 -19.88
CA ALA A 276 -4.89 -2.22 -19.65
C ALA A 276 -4.37 -2.28 -18.20
N ILE A 277 -4.47 -1.19 -17.45
CA ILE A 277 -3.84 -1.05 -16.13
C ILE A 277 -4.84 -1.32 -14.99
N PRO A 278 -4.48 -2.16 -14.00
CA PRO A 278 -5.19 -2.32 -12.73
C PRO A 278 -5.52 -0.96 -12.06
N LYS A 279 -6.62 -0.90 -11.31
CA LYS A 279 -7.12 0.35 -10.70
C LYS A 279 -6.90 0.42 -9.19
N GLU A 280 -6.31 -0.62 -8.62
CA GLU A 280 -6.07 -0.75 -7.20
C GLU A 280 -4.94 0.18 -6.75
N GLN A 281 -5.27 1.14 -5.88
CA GLN A 281 -4.28 2.02 -5.26
C GLN A 281 -3.44 1.25 -4.22
N PRO A 282 -2.14 1.54 -4.11
CA PRO A 282 -1.24 0.79 -3.24
C PRO A 282 -1.49 1.13 -1.76
N GLN A 283 -1.26 0.15 -0.88
CA GLN A 283 -1.23 0.32 0.57
C GLN A 283 0.14 -0.13 1.10
N PHE A 284 0.82 0.72 1.87
CA PHE A 284 2.16 0.41 2.38
C PHE A 284 2.32 0.76 3.86
N TYR A 285 2.28 -0.25 4.73
CA TYR A 285 2.46 -0.08 6.19
C TYR A 285 3.86 -0.49 6.69
N GLY A 286 4.81 -0.71 5.77
CA GLY A 286 6.19 -1.09 6.13
C GLY A 286 7.02 0.11 6.62
N HIS A 287 7.86 -0.10 7.63
CA HIS A 287 8.94 0.81 8.02
C HIS A 287 10.25 0.02 8.10
N PHE A 288 11.23 0.39 7.28
CA PHE A 288 12.59 -0.16 7.33
C PHE A 288 13.55 0.88 7.87
#